data_AF-A0A850JG48-F1
#
_entry.id   AF-A0A850JG48-F1
#
_cell.length_a   1.000
_cell.length_b   1.000
_cell.length_c   1.000
_cell.angle_alpha   90.00
_cell.angle_beta   90.00
_cell.angle_gamma   90.00
#
_symmetry.space_group_name_H-M   'P 1'
#
loop_
_entity.id
_entity.type
_entity.pdbx_description
1 polymer ?
#
loop_
_entity_poly.entity_id
_entity_poly.type
_entity_poly.pdbx_seq_one_letter_code
_entity_poly.pdbx_strand_id
1 'polypeptide(L)'
;MRQQRDHTSHKNDIPHISHEDPLPVRPEPQGRWACPYLSGKTDRPTVFTRRPLTPAEVAFGLQSCLVADTLERLKVLMDREDEKHAEYVAVNRPLRSTR
;
A
#
# COMPACT_ATOMS: atom_id res chain seq x y z
N MET A 1 58.31 -18.91 21.41
CA MET A 1 57.87 -18.04 20.31
C MET A 1 56.34 -18.04 20.27
N ARG A 2 55.69 -16.97 20.76
CA ARG A 2 54.22 -16.82 20.77
C ARG A 2 53.83 -16.02 19.53
N GLN A 3 53.13 -16.65 18.61
CA GLN A 3 52.51 -15.95 17.48
C GLN A 3 51.26 -15.23 17.99
N GLN A 4 51.29 -13.91 18.01
CA GLN A 4 50.10 -13.07 18.13
C GLN A 4 49.31 -13.22 16.83
N ARG A 5 48.05 -13.65 16.93
CA ARG A 5 47.10 -13.59 15.82
C ARG A 5 46.50 -12.20 15.83
N ASP A 6 46.87 -11.40 14.86
CA ASP A 6 46.22 -10.13 14.55
C ASP A 6 44.73 -10.37 14.32
N HIS A 7 43.90 -9.94 15.27
CA HIS A 7 42.46 -9.86 15.09
C HIS A 7 42.16 -8.64 14.21
N THR A 8 42.08 -8.83 12.90
CA THR A 8 41.56 -7.80 11.99
C THR A 8 40.05 -7.68 12.18
N SER A 9 39.65 -6.64 12.93
CA SER A 9 38.27 -6.24 13.16
C SER A 9 37.64 -5.67 11.89
N HIS A 10 36.94 -6.51 11.11
CA HIS A 10 36.07 -6.06 10.01
C HIS A 10 34.71 -5.59 10.54
N LYS A 11 34.68 -4.54 11.37
CA LYS A 11 33.44 -3.95 11.91
C LYS A 11 32.99 -2.66 11.20
N ASN A 12 33.73 -2.17 10.21
CA ASN A 12 33.58 -0.80 9.71
C ASN A 12 32.88 -0.63 8.35
N ASP A 13 32.29 -1.67 7.77
CA ASP A 13 31.67 -1.57 6.43
C ASP A 13 30.14 -1.45 6.44
N ILE A 14 29.56 -1.02 7.56
CA ILE A 14 28.13 -0.66 7.60
C ILE A 14 28.04 0.83 7.28
N PRO A 15 27.43 1.24 6.15
CA PRO A 15 27.28 2.65 5.82
C PRO A 15 26.53 3.37 6.95
N HIS A 16 27.18 4.38 7.51
CA HIS A 16 26.61 5.20 8.57
C HIS A 16 25.51 6.09 7.98
N ILE A 17 24.26 5.71 8.22
CA ILE A 17 23.09 6.53 7.83
C ILE A 17 23.09 7.74 8.78
N SER A 18 23.46 8.91 8.26
CA SER A 18 23.40 10.16 9.00
C SER A 18 21.95 10.56 9.24
N HIS A 19 21.61 11.01 10.45
CA HIS A 19 20.31 11.60 10.76
C HIS A 19 20.07 12.94 10.03
N GLU A 20 21.14 13.57 9.52
CA GLU A 20 21.09 14.85 8.81
C GLU A 20 20.87 14.69 7.30
N ASP A 21 20.95 13.46 6.77
CA ASP A 21 20.62 13.16 5.38
C ASP A 21 19.18 12.65 5.31
N PRO A 22 18.19 13.51 4.96
CA PRO A 22 16.81 13.08 4.93
C PRO A 22 16.65 11.98 3.90
N LEU A 23 16.10 10.84 4.33
CA LEU A 23 15.77 9.73 3.43
C LEU A 23 15.00 10.28 2.22
N PRO A 24 15.27 9.79 1.00
CA PRO A 24 14.58 10.27 -0.19
C PRO A 24 13.07 10.08 -0.01
N VAL A 25 12.37 11.18 0.23
CA VAL A 25 10.92 11.19 0.44
C VAL A 25 10.27 10.90 -0.91
N ARG A 26 9.78 9.68 -1.08
CA ARG A 26 8.88 9.39 -2.20
C ARG A 26 7.53 10.04 -1.90
N PRO A 27 6.89 10.71 -2.87
CA PRO A 27 5.56 11.24 -2.67
C PRO A 27 4.59 10.13 -2.26
N GLU A 28 3.63 10.44 -1.40
CA GLU A 28 2.56 9.49 -1.09
C GLU A 28 1.90 9.06 -2.41
N PRO A 29 1.80 7.75 -2.66
CA PRO A 29 1.23 7.30 -3.92
C PRO A 29 -0.24 7.70 -4.00
N GLN A 30 -0.63 8.21 -5.17
CA GLN A 30 -2.00 8.65 -5.42
C GLN A 30 -2.93 7.45 -5.64
N GLY A 31 -4.21 7.64 -5.33
CA GLY A 31 -5.28 6.67 -5.56
C GLY A 31 -5.58 5.76 -4.37
N ARG A 32 -6.69 5.02 -4.48
CA ARG A 32 -7.21 4.14 -3.43
C ARG A 32 -6.50 2.79 -3.39
N TRP A 33 -6.06 2.28 -4.54
CA TRP A 33 -5.51 0.93 -4.68
C TRP A 33 -4.01 0.86 -4.47
N ALA A 34 -3.55 -0.18 -3.78
CA ALA A 34 -2.16 -0.61 -3.77
C ALA A 34 -1.78 -1.24 -5.12
N CYS A 35 -0.51 -1.60 -5.30
CA CYS A 35 -0.09 -2.34 -6.48
C CYS A 35 -0.67 -3.76 -6.46
N PRO A 36 -1.34 -4.21 -7.53
CA PRO A 36 -1.77 -5.60 -7.65
C PRO A 36 -0.58 -6.57 -7.61
N TYR A 37 -0.81 -7.75 -7.04
CA TYR A 37 0.20 -8.80 -6.94
C TYR A 37 -0.43 -10.19 -7.10
N LEU A 38 0.39 -11.19 -7.41
CA LEU A 38 -0.05 -12.58 -7.46
C LEU A 38 0.00 -13.18 -6.05
N SER A 39 -1.15 -13.57 -5.50
CA SER A 39 -1.24 -14.13 -4.16
C SER A 39 -0.73 -15.57 -4.13
N GLY A 40 0.33 -15.85 -3.37
CA GLY A 40 0.87 -17.21 -3.22
C GLY A 40 -0.05 -18.22 -2.52
N LYS A 41 -1.16 -17.77 -1.91
CA LYS A 41 -2.15 -18.67 -1.29
C LYS A 41 -3.22 -19.14 -2.27
N THR A 42 -3.59 -18.28 -3.22
CA THR A 42 -4.73 -18.49 -4.11
C THR A 42 -4.33 -18.60 -5.57
N ASP A 43 -3.05 -18.34 -5.88
CA ASP A 43 -2.49 -18.23 -7.23
C ASP A 43 -3.31 -17.31 -8.14
N ARG A 44 -3.84 -16.24 -7.55
CA ARG A 44 -4.76 -15.31 -8.20
C ARG A 44 -4.26 -13.87 -8.03
N PRO A 45 -4.41 -13.03 -9.06
CA PRO A 45 -4.24 -11.59 -8.93
C PRO A 45 -5.12 -11.01 -7.81
N THR A 46 -4.48 -10.29 -6.91
CA THR A 46 -5.10 -9.69 -5.73
C THR A 46 -4.65 -8.23 -5.60
N VAL A 47 -5.55 -7.37 -5.16
CA VAL A 47 -5.23 -5.98 -4.79
C VAL A 47 -5.97 -5.59 -3.52
N PHE A 48 -5.32 -4.74 -2.72
CA PHE A 48 -5.91 -4.16 -1.53
C PHE A 48 -6.00 -2.64 -1.67
N THR A 49 -6.95 -2.05 -0.96
CA THR A 49 -6.96 -0.62 -0.69
C THR A 49 -5.73 -0.21 0.13
N ARG A 50 -5.15 0.96 -0.15
CA ARG A 50 -3.98 1.50 0.58
C ARG A 50 -4.32 1.91 2.01
N ARG A 51 -5.55 2.37 2.23
CA ARG A 51 -6.07 2.77 3.52
C ARG A 51 -7.21 1.84 3.92
N PRO A 52 -7.33 1.48 5.21
CA PRO A 52 -8.48 0.74 5.70
C PRO A 52 -9.78 1.47 5.37
N LEU A 53 -10.83 0.71 5.07
CA LEU A 53 -12.17 1.27 4.96
C LEU A 53 -12.71 1.65 6.33
N THR A 54 -13.43 2.76 6.39
CA THR A 54 -14.20 3.19 7.55
C THR A 54 -15.42 2.27 7.76
N PRO A 55 -15.99 2.22 8.98
CA PRO A 55 -17.20 1.43 9.22
C PRO A 55 -18.39 1.82 8.32
N ALA A 56 -18.52 3.09 7.96
CA ALA A 56 -19.58 3.57 7.08
C ALA A 56 -19.39 3.09 5.64
N GLU A 57 -18.16 3.08 5.13
CA GLU A 57 -17.82 2.54 3.81
C GLU A 57 -18.07 1.03 3.74
N VAL A 58 -17.71 0.30 4.80
CA VAL A 58 -18.01 -1.13 4.92
C VAL A 58 -19.52 -1.38 4.97
N ALA A 59 -20.27 -0.57 5.71
CA ALA A 59 -21.74 -0.66 5.77
C ALA A 59 -22.41 -0.35 4.42
N PHE A 60 -21.81 0.54 3.61
CA PHE A 60 -22.21 0.77 2.21
C PHE A 60 -21.85 -0.41 1.28
N GLY A 61 -21.06 -1.35 1.79
CA GLY A 61 -20.66 -2.58 1.11
C GLY A 61 -19.42 -2.42 0.23
N LEU A 62 -18.57 -1.43 0.49
CA LEU A 62 -17.27 -1.32 -0.19
C LEU A 62 -16.33 -2.44 0.27
N GLN A 63 -15.45 -2.88 -0.63
CA GLN A 63 -14.49 -3.95 -0.42
C GLN A 63 -13.06 -3.39 -0.32
N SER A 64 -12.32 -3.85 0.68
CA SER A 64 -10.92 -3.46 0.90
C SER A 64 -9.93 -4.35 0.14
N CYS A 65 -10.40 -5.48 -0.39
CA CYS A 65 -9.63 -6.49 -1.10
C CYS A 65 -10.43 -7.01 -2.29
N LEU A 66 -9.79 -7.09 -3.45
CA LEU A 66 -10.34 -7.68 -4.66
C LEU A 66 -9.41 -8.79 -5.15
N VAL A 67 -10.02 -9.88 -5.62
CA VAL A 67 -9.33 -11.06 -6.17
C VAL A 67 -10.01 -11.46 -7.47
N ALA A 68 -9.24 -11.80 -8.49
CA ALA A 68 -9.77 -12.29 -9.77
C ALA A 68 -8.88 -13.37 -10.36
N ASP A 69 -9.38 -14.12 -11.34
CA ASP A 69 -8.60 -15.16 -12.03
C ASP A 69 -7.56 -14.57 -13.00
N THR A 70 -7.79 -13.36 -13.51
CA THR A 70 -6.89 -12.66 -14.42
C THR A 70 -6.69 -11.20 -14.01
N LEU A 71 -5.55 -10.61 -14.42
CA LEU A 71 -5.27 -9.19 -14.17
C LEU A 71 -6.27 -8.27 -14.86
N GLU A 72 -6.75 -8.64 -16.05
CA GLU A 72 -7.78 -7.87 -16.77
C GLU A 72 -9.09 -7.86 -16.00
N ARG A 73 -9.50 -9.02 -15.48
CA ARG A 73 -10.71 -9.11 -14.66
C ARG A 73 -10.56 -8.34 -13.36
N LEU A 74 -9.37 -8.36 -12.76
CA LEU A 74 -9.07 -7.58 -11.56
C LEU A 74 -9.24 -6.08 -11.81
N LYS A 75 -8.75 -5.55 -12.94
CA LYS A 75 -8.94 -4.14 -13.32
C LYS A 75 -10.41 -3.78 -13.43
N VAL A 76 -11.21 -4.61 -14.11
CA VAL A 76 -12.66 -4.38 -14.21
C VAL A 76 -13.34 -4.36 -12.84
N LEU A 77 -12.90 -5.20 -11.89
CA LEU A 77 -13.42 -5.15 -10.52
C LEU A 77 -12.99 -3.88 -9.79
N MET A 78 -11.74 -3.43 -9.97
CA MET A 78 -11.25 -2.19 -9.39
C MET A 78 -12.07 -0.98 -9.88
N ASP A 79 -12.33 -0.90 -11.19
CA ASP A 79 -13.09 0.21 -11.78
C ASP A 79 -14.53 0.26 -11.23
N ARG A 80 -15.22 -0.88 -11.16
CA ARG A 80 -16.58 -0.97 -10.58
C ARG A 80 -16.61 -0.58 -9.10
N GLU A 81 -15.59 -0.99 -8.37
CA GLU A 81 -15.47 -0.70 -6.95
C GLU A 81 -15.12 0.77 -6.71
N ASP A 82 -14.46 1.43 -7.67
CA ASP A 82 -14.23 2.87 -7.68
C ASP A 82 -15.49 3.67 -8.07
N GLU A 83 -16.29 3.18 -9.01
CA GLU A 83 -17.63 3.73 -9.31
C GLU A 83 -18.51 3.71 -8.05
N LYS A 84 -18.56 2.56 -7.36
CA LYS A 84 -19.30 2.42 -6.10
C LYS A 84 -18.78 3.36 -5.01
N HIS A 85 -17.46 3.55 -4.92
CA HIS A 85 -16.89 4.49 -3.98
C HIS A 85 -17.23 5.94 -4.35
N ALA A 86 -17.27 6.30 -5.64
CA ALA A 86 -17.73 7.61 -6.08
C ALA A 86 -19.20 7.87 -5.72
N GLU A 87 -20.07 6.87 -5.84
CA GLU A 87 -21.45 6.94 -5.36
C GLU A 87 -21.52 7.16 -3.84
N TYR A 88 -20.76 6.39 -3.07
CA TYR A 88 -20.67 6.57 -1.61
C TYR A 88 -20.28 8.01 -1.25
N VAL A 89 -19.24 8.54 -1.89
CA VAL A 89 -18.75 9.91 -1.68
C VAL A 89 -19.80 10.94 -2.09
N ALA A 90 -20.53 10.73 -3.19
CA ALA A 90 -21.57 11.66 -3.64
C ALA A 90 -22.74 11.73 -2.65
N VAL A 91 -23.18 10.58 -2.13
CA VAL A 91 -24.29 10.48 -1.15
C VAL A 91 -23.88 11.01 0.22
N ASN A 92 -22.65 10.73 0.66
CA ASN A 92 -22.18 11.04 2.01
C ASN A 92 -21.30 12.30 2.06
N ARG A 93 -21.22 13.07 0.97
CA ARG A 93 -20.50 14.35 0.99
C ARG A 93 -21.23 15.25 1.99
N PRO A 94 -20.59 15.66 3.10
CA PRO A 94 -21.20 16.67 3.94
C PRO A 94 -21.39 17.91 3.07
N LEU A 95 -22.62 18.41 2.99
CA LEU A 95 -22.91 19.73 2.44
C LEU A 95 -21.97 20.69 3.17
N ARG A 96 -20.89 21.11 2.50
CA ARG A 96 -20.02 22.15 3.03
C ARG A 96 -20.90 23.38 3.11
N SER A 97 -21.39 23.68 4.31
CA SER A 97 -22.06 24.92 4.63
C SER A 97 -21.07 26.04 4.34
N THR A 98 -21.22 26.64 3.16
CA THR A 98 -20.59 27.90 2.80
C THR A 98 -21.14 28.95 3.75
N ARG A 99 -20.31 29.36 4.71
CA ARG A 99 -20.51 30.58 5.47
C ARG A 99 -20.24 31.78 4.58
#